data_AF-A0A524QEN9-F1
#
_entry.id   AF-A0A524QEN9-F1
#
_cell.length_a   1.000
_cell.length_b   1.000
_cell.length_c   1.000
_cell.angle_alpha   90.00
_cell.angle_beta   90.00
_cell.angle_gamma   90.00
#
_symmetry.space_group_name_H-M   'P 1'
#
loop_
_entity.id
_entity.type
_entity.pdbx_description
1 polymer ?
#
loop_
_entity_poly.entity_id
_entity_poly.type
_entity_poly.pdbx_seq_one_letter_code
_entity_poly.pdbx_strand_id
1 'polypeptide(L)'
;MSFFFLSILLSAVIGIVIIARIRGYDIYEKETFVAMFTAFLVGGAASVIIALLLYELLGLIGIDDTQISSVAGSFIFIGPIEEFAKLAGLAIIYGLMKKQFNEVTDGVIYISCVALGFSIIENFFYANSGPGAEHLLVFRALISTPAHISFSALVGYAWYRNKNENRPFSTVVSAFFLAALLHGIFDALAFSTYFRFLLFFYLWIIIRLSLKVIQYSNVMSPFKPKLDELLSLPEQKPAEERECPYCKSTAPKMKFENTFFTAYRCDSCGYHFSSVRNLQKIFRYFAPEYKRFSRKIFPVTLSGKRYLSVYGSAFFEEGSEYGFFKAEEVEARLKLLNESTVDLFRKTTFLPGALLVRIID
;
A
#
# COMPACT_ATOMS: atom_id res chain seq x y z
N MET A 1 31.48 1.40 -15.50
CA MET A 1 30.67 2.47 -14.88
C MET A 1 31.36 2.90 -13.62
N SER A 2 31.48 4.20 -13.34
CA SER A 2 31.93 4.64 -12.00
C SER A 2 30.93 4.11 -10.97
N PHE A 3 31.43 3.80 -9.76
CA PHE A 3 30.60 3.31 -8.65
C PHE A 3 29.39 4.24 -8.39
N PHE A 4 29.59 5.54 -8.62
CA PHE A 4 28.58 6.59 -8.60
C PHE A 4 27.38 6.32 -9.54
N PHE A 5 27.61 6.00 -10.82
CA PHE A 5 26.49 5.71 -11.73
C PHE A 5 25.77 4.41 -11.35
N LEU A 6 26.52 3.43 -10.83
CA LEU A 6 25.96 2.16 -10.40
C LEU A 6 25.01 2.33 -9.21
N SER A 7 25.33 3.22 -8.27
CA SER A 7 24.54 3.42 -7.06
C SER A 7 23.24 4.20 -7.33
N ILE A 8 23.29 5.24 -8.16
CA ILE A 8 22.08 5.97 -8.61
C ILE A 8 21.16 5.03 -9.38
N LEU A 9 21.75 4.23 -10.29
CA LEU A 9 20.99 3.22 -11.02
C LEU A 9 20.35 2.21 -10.06
N LEU A 10 21.07 1.75 -9.04
CA LEU A 10 20.55 0.82 -8.06
C LEU A 10 19.41 1.43 -7.22
N SER A 11 19.54 2.67 -6.74
CA SER A 11 18.50 3.37 -5.99
C SER A 11 17.25 3.60 -6.86
N ALA A 12 17.44 3.99 -8.13
CA ALA A 12 16.34 4.12 -9.09
C ALA A 12 15.64 2.79 -9.35
N VAL A 13 16.39 1.70 -9.59
CA VAL A 13 15.84 0.37 -9.82
C VAL A 13 15.07 -0.13 -8.59
N ILE A 14 15.64 -0.03 -7.39
CA ILE A 14 14.97 -0.42 -6.14
C ILE A 14 13.70 0.39 -5.94
N GLY A 15 13.79 1.71 -6.12
CA GLY A 15 12.65 2.61 -6.03
C GLY A 15 11.53 2.27 -7.00
N ILE A 16 11.86 2.04 -8.26
CA ILE A 16 10.90 1.62 -9.29
C ILE A 16 10.26 0.28 -8.91
N VAL A 17 11.04 -0.69 -8.40
CA VAL A 17 10.51 -1.98 -7.95
C VAL A 17 9.55 -1.80 -6.78
N ILE A 18 9.87 -0.94 -5.81
CA ILE A 18 9.00 -0.64 -4.66
C ILE A 18 7.72 0.03 -5.13
N ILE A 19 7.80 1.06 -5.98
CA ILE A 19 6.64 1.76 -6.51
C ILE A 19 5.78 0.82 -7.36
N ALA A 20 6.37 0.01 -8.23
CA ALA A 20 5.66 -0.99 -9.01
C ALA A 20 4.97 -2.02 -8.08
N ARG A 21 5.59 -2.35 -6.95
CA ARG A 21 4.99 -3.22 -5.94
C ARG A 21 3.84 -2.57 -5.20
N ILE A 22 3.95 -1.27 -4.88
CA ILE A 22 2.89 -0.45 -4.25
C ILE A 22 1.70 -0.33 -5.21
N ARG A 23 1.94 0.07 -6.45
CA ARG A 23 0.94 0.09 -7.54
C ARG A 23 0.34 -1.29 -7.80
N GLY A 24 1.08 -2.37 -7.58
CA GLY A 24 0.56 -3.73 -7.67
C GLY A 24 -0.46 -4.09 -6.58
N TYR A 25 -0.55 -3.29 -5.51
CA TYR A 25 -1.58 -3.45 -4.48
C TYR A 25 -2.85 -2.68 -4.78
N ASP A 26 -2.78 -1.64 -5.61
CA ASP A 26 -3.93 -0.97 -6.17
C ASP A 26 -4.62 -1.93 -7.17
N ILE A 27 -5.78 -2.40 -6.74
CA ILE A 27 -6.52 -3.49 -7.39
C ILE A 27 -7.58 -2.95 -8.35
N TYR A 28 -8.15 -1.78 -8.05
CA TYR A 28 -9.41 -1.33 -8.64
C TYR A 28 -9.20 -0.26 -9.70
N GLU A 29 -8.34 0.73 -9.44
CA GLU A 29 -8.09 1.86 -10.34
C GLU A 29 -6.58 2.09 -10.42
N LYS A 30 -5.91 1.34 -11.31
CA LYS A 30 -4.46 1.39 -11.38
C LYS A 30 -3.94 2.69 -11.96
N GLU A 31 -3.13 3.35 -11.15
CA GLU A 31 -2.47 4.58 -11.55
C GLU A 31 -1.66 4.51 -12.86
N THR A 32 -1.71 5.60 -13.63
CA THR A 32 -0.99 5.67 -14.90
C THR A 32 0.52 5.90 -14.66
N PHE A 33 1.36 5.26 -15.47
CA PHE A 33 2.82 5.45 -15.35
C PHE A 33 3.24 6.91 -15.58
N VAL A 34 2.51 7.64 -16.42
CA VAL A 34 2.76 9.07 -16.68
C VAL A 34 2.52 9.90 -15.43
N ALA A 35 1.42 9.65 -14.71
CA ALA A 35 1.12 10.35 -13.48
C ALA A 35 2.15 10.08 -12.38
N MET A 36 2.50 8.81 -12.21
CA MET A 36 3.52 8.39 -11.24
C MET A 36 4.89 9.00 -11.58
N PHE A 37 5.27 9.03 -12.86
CA PHE A 37 6.51 9.64 -13.31
C PHE A 37 6.52 11.16 -13.11
N THR A 38 5.38 11.82 -13.33
CA THR A 38 5.22 13.26 -13.07
C THR A 38 5.36 13.56 -11.58
N ALA A 39 4.73 12.75 -10.72
CA ALA A 39 4.86 12.86 -9.27
C ALA A 39 6.31 12.68 -8.80
N PHE A 40 6.99 11.67 -9.36
CA PHE A 40 8.39 11.40 -9.11
C PHE A 40 9.32 12.56 -9.52
N LEU A 41 9.21 13.03 -10.76
CA LEU A 41 10.10 14.07 -11.27
C LEU A 41 9.76 15.44 -10.69
N VAL A 42 8.55 15.93 -10.92
CA VAL A 42 8.17 17.31 -10.59
C VAL A 42 8.04 17.47 -9.08
N GLY A 43 7.33 16.55 -8.43
CA GLY A 43 7.12 16.60 -7.00
C GLY A 43 8.41 16.30 -6.23
N GLY A 44 9.20 15.32 -6.67
CA GLY A 44 10.50 15.02 -6.07
C GLY A 44 11.49 16.18 -6.18
N ALA A 45 11.66 16.76 -7.38
CA ALA A 45 12.55 17.90 -7.59
C ALA A 45 12.09 19.13 -6.79
N ALA A 46 10.79 19.44 -6.80
CA ALA A 46 10.25 20.54 -5.99
C ALA A 46 10.51 20.33 -4.50
N SER A 47 10.33 19.10 -4.00
CA SER A 47 10.61 18.76 -2.60
C SER A 47 12.07 19.00 -2.23
N VAL A 48 13.02 18.62 -3.10
CA VAL A 48 14.44 18.88 -2.84
C VAL A 48 14.75 20.37 -2.81
N ILE A 49 14.24 21.13 -3.79
CA ILE A 49 14.44 22.59 -3.85
C ILE A 49 13.93 23.26 -2.57
N ILE A 50 12.74 22.85 -2.11
CA ILE A 50 12.13 23.37 -0.87
C ILE A 50 12.98 22.99 0.35
N ALA A 51 13.45 21.74 0.45
CA ALA A 51 14.29 21.31 1.56
C ALA A 51 15.62 22.08 1.60
N LEU A 52 16.30 22.24 0.46
CA LEU A 52 17.54 23.02 0.35
C LEU A 52 17.32 24.47 0.76
N LEU A 53 16.25 25.11 0.31
CA LEU A 53 15.91 26.48 0.72
C LEU A 53 15.70 26.60 2.24
N LEU A 54 15.05 25.61 2.85
CA LEU A 54 14.83 25.59 4.31
C LEU A 54 16.14 25.39 5.08
N TYR A 55 17.04 24.54 4.59
CA TYR A 55 18.37 24.37 5.18
C TYR A 55 19.21 25.66 5.07
N GLU A 56 19.20 26.33 3.93
CA GLU A 56 19.86 27.64 3.77
C GLU A 56 19.32 28.69 4.75
N LEU A 57 17.99 28.73 4.94
CA LEU A 57 17.37 29.63 5.92
C LEU A 57 17.80 29.34 7.36
N LEU A 58 18.00 28.06 7.71
CA LEU A 58 18.57 27.69 9.02
C LEU A 58 20.00 28.21 9.18
N GLY A 59 20.82 28.11 8.13
CA GLY A 59 22.18 28.66 8.12
C GLY A 59 22.21 30.17 8.39
N LEU A 60 21.25 30.93 7.83
CA LEU A 60 21.15 32.38 8.05
C LEU A 60 20.86 32.78 9.51
N ILE A 61 20.23 31.90 10.29
CA ILE A 61 19.96 32.13 11.72
C ILE A 61 21.02 31.47 12.63
N GLY A 62 22.13 31.02 12.05
CA GLY A 62 23.28 30.48 12.78
C GLY A 62 23.14 29.01 13.20
N ILE A 63 22.23 28.26 12.59
CA ILE A 63 22.15 26.80 12.77
C ILE A 63 23.05 26.14 11.73
N ASP A 64 24.11 25.48 12.18
CA ASP A 64 25.08 24.84 11.30
C ASP A 64 24.78 23.35 11.02
N ASP A 65 25.52 22.78 10.06
CA ASP A 65 25.40 21.37 9.68
C ASP A 65 25.65 20.41 10.84
N THR A 66 26.49 20.78 11.82
CA THR A 66 26.80 19.92 12.97
C THR A 66 25.61 19.80 13.92
N GLN A 67 24.86 20.89 14.09
CA GLN A 67 23.61 20.90 14.86
C GLN A 67 22.52 20.11 14.12
N ILE A 68 22.42 20.27 12.79
CA ILE A 68 21.46 19.55 11.96
C ILE A 68 21.75 18.04 11.97
N SER A 69 23.01 17.64 11.78
CA SER A 69 23.45 16.24 11.75
C SER A 69 23.62 15.59 13.13
N SER A 70 22.99 16.15 14.17
CA SER A 70 23.00 15.58 15.51
C SER A 70 21.76 14.71 15.77
N VAL A 71 21.80 13.86 16.80
CA VAL A 71 20.61 13.09 17.21
C VAL A 71 19.44 14.01 17.54
N ALA A 72 19.66 15.17 18.16
CA ALA A 72 18.59 16.14 18.40
C ALA A 72 18.15 16.82 17.09
N GLY A 73 19.10 17.13 16.21
CA GLY A 73 18.87 17.75 14.91
C GLY A 73 18.03 16.89 13.98
N SER A 74 18.11 15.55 14.08
CA SER A 74 17.27 14.66 13.28
C SER A 74 15.78 14.81 13.58
N PHE A 75 15.41 15.04 14.84
CA PHE A 75 14.02 15.23 15.26
C PHE A 75 13.51 16.65 15.07
N ILE A 76 14.39 17.65 15.23
CA ILE A 76 14.01 19.06 15.23
C ILE A 76 14.07 19.64 13.81
N PHE A 77 15.04 19.23 13.01
CA PHE A 77 15.33 19.80 11.70
C PHE A 77 15.10 18.79 10.57
N ILE A 78 15.88 17.70 10.48
CA ILE A 78 15.89 16.81 9.30
C ILE A 78 14.50 16.22 9.04
N GLY A 79 13.95 15.47 9.99
CA GLY A 79 12.64 14.82 9.83
C GLY A 79 11.53 15.83 9.48
N PRO A 80 11.33 16.91 10.25
CA PRO A 80 10.32 17.92 9.93
C PRO A 80 10.53 18.63 8.60
N ILE A 81 11.74 19.08 8.28
CA ILE A 81 12.03 19.83 7.04
C ILE A 81 11.78 18.96 5.82
N GLU A 82 12.32 17.74 5.83
CA GLU A 82 12.24 16.88 4.66
C GLU A 82 10.85 16.30 4.44
N GLU A 83 10.11 15.96 5.50
CA GLU A 83 8.72 15.52 5.34
C GLU A 83 7.79 16.68 4.96
N PHE A 84 8.09 17.90 5.40
CA PHE A 84 7.35 19.09 4.98
C PHE A 84 7.58 19.36 3.50
N ALA A 85 8.84 19.26 3.06
CA ALA A 85 9.20 19.48 1.67
C ALA A 85 8.53 18.45 0.74
N LYS A 86 8.47 17.17 1.14
CA LYS A 86 7.73 16.13 0.41
C LYS A 86 6.22 16.38 0.39
N LEU A 87 5.63 16.83 1.50
CA LEU A 87 4.23 17.24 1.55
C LEU A 87 3.95 18.42 0.62
N ALA A 88 4.85 19.41 0.56
CA ALA A 88 4.74 20.53 -0.37
C ALA A 88 4.86 20.06 -1.84
N GLY A 89 5.79 19.14 -2.13
CA GLY A 89 5.88 18.48 -3.43
C GLY A 89 4.59 17.76 -3.82
N LEU A 90 3.98 17.02 -2.89
CA LEU A 90 2.66 16.39 -3.11
C LEU A 90 1.56 17.44 -3.36
N ALA A 91 1.56 18.55 -2.63
CA ALA A 91 0.58 19.62 -2.83
C ALA A 91 0.69 20.23 -4.25
N ILE A 92 1.91 20.38 -4.77
CA ILE A 92 2.15 20.80 -6.16
C ILE A 92 1.58 19.76 -7.13
N ILE A 93 1.89 18.48 -6.93
CA ILE A 93 1.36 17.39 -7.78
C ILE A 93 -0.17 17.33 -7.73
N TYR A 94 -0.77 17.51 -6.56
CA TYR A 94 -2.21 17.60 -6.41
C TYR A 94 -2.80 18.76 -7.24
N GLY A 95 -2.15 19.92 -7.24
CA GLY A 95 -2.54 21.05 -8.08
C GLY A 95 -2.48 20.74 -9.57
N LEU A 96 -1.46 20.01 -10.02
CA LEU A 96 -1.26 19.65 -11.42
C LEU A 96 -2.19 18.52 -11.89
N MET A 97 -2.51 17.58 -11.01
CA MET A 97 -3.09 16.28 -11.36
C MET A 97 -4.32 15.93 -10.52
N LYS A 98 -5.05 16.92 -10.01
CA LYS A 98 -6.19 16.76 -9.09
C LYS A 98 -7.17 15.64 -9.47
N LYS A 99 -7.48 15.49 -10.77
CA LYS A 99 -8.44 14.49 -11.28
C LYS A 99 -7.96 13.05 -11.11
N GLN A 100 -6.65 12.83 -10.98
CA GLN A 100 -6.07 11.51 -10.77
C GLN A 100 -6.09 11.10 -9.29
N PHE A 101 -6.34 12.03 -8.36
CA PHE A 101 -6.56 11.67 -6.95
C PHE A 101 -8.04 11.33 -6.79
N ASN A 102 -8.42 10.09 -7.11
CA ASN A 102 -9.80 9.61 -7.10
C ASN A 102 -10.04 8.42 -6.13
N GLU A 103 -8.97 7.86 -5.55
CA GLU A 103 -8.94 6.86 -4.50
C GLU A 103 -7.89 7.18 -3.42
N VAL A 104 -8.13 6.72 -2.19
CA VAL A 104 -7.20 6.87 -1.05
C VAL A 104 -5.80 6.32 -1.37
N THR A 105 -5.73 5.22 -2.12
CA THR A 105 -4.49 4.54 -2.53
C THR A 105 -3.60 5.46 -3.38
N ASP A 106 -4.19 6.33 -4.20
CA ASP A 106 -3.50 7.30 -5.07
C ASP A 106 -2.67 8.29 -4.26
N GLY A 107 -3.25 8.81 -3.17
CA GLY A 107 -2.53 9.70 -2.26
C GLY A 107 -1.25 9.05 -1.74
N VAL A 108 -1.31 7.76 -1.40
CA VAL A 108 -0.16 6.96 -0.96
C VAL A 108 0.83 6.69 -2.11
N ILE A 109 0.34 6.37 -3.32
CA ILE A 109 1.19 6.14 -4.49
C ILE A 109 1.95 7.41 -4.88
N TYR A 110 1.26 8.56 -4.97
CA TYR A 110 1.87 9.80 -5.43
C TYR A 110 2.88 10.35 -4.44
N ILE A 111 2.59 10.35 -3.13
CA ILE A 111 3.60 10.75 -2.14
C ILE A 111 4.79 9.78 -2.14
N SER A 112 4.58 8.48 -2.40
CA SER A 112 5.66 7.49 -2.52
C SER A 112 6.55 7.81 -3.73
N CYS A 113 5.96 8.25 -4.85
CA CYS A 113 6.70 8.71 -6.02
C CYS A 113 7.52 9.97 -5.70
N VAL A 114 6.92 10.96 -5.02
CA VAL A 114 7.61 12.18 -4.56
C VAL A 114 8.78 11.83 -3.64
N ALA A 115 8.57 10.97 -2.65
CA ALA A 115 9.59 10.52 -1.70
C ALA A 115 10.73 9.76 -2.40
N LEU A 116 10.43 8.97 -3.43
CA LEU A 116 11.46 8.34 -4.25
C LEU A 116 12.31 9.39 -4.99
N GLY A 117 11.67 10.37 -5.63
CA GLY A 117 12.37 11.45 -6.33
C GLY A 117 13.29 12.23 -5.40
N PHE A 118 12.79 12.55 -4.21
CA PHE A 118 13.56 13.16 -3.13
C PHE A 118 14.79 12.29 -2.76
N SER A 119 14.56 11.01 -2.43
CA SER A 119 15.63 10.11 -1.98
C SER A 119 16.72 9.89 -3.03
N ILE A 120 16.39 9.82 -4.33
CA ILE A 120 17.40 9.65 -5.38
C ILE A 120 18.32 10.87 -5.45
N ILE A 121 17.76 12.08 -5.39
CA ILE A 121 18.55 13.32 -5.47
C ILE A 121 19.36 13.52 -4.18
N GLU A 122 18.80 13.21 -3.02
CA GLU A 122 19.52 13.23 -1.75
C GLU A 122 20.68 12.21 -1.76
N ASN A 123 20.44 10.98 -2.23
CA ASN A 123 21.50 9.98 -2.41
C ASN A 123 22.60 10.46 -3.37
N PHE A 124 22.24 11.22 -4.41
CA PHE A 124 23.21 11.88 -5.28
C PHE A 124 24.07 12.90 -4.51
N PHE A 125 23.49 13.73 -3.64
CA PHE A 125 24.29 14.67 -2.84
C PHE A 125 25.22 13.96 -1.87
N TYR A 126 24.75 12.94 -1.17
CA TYR A 126 25.61 12.11 -0.30
C TYR A 126 26.73 11.39 -1.06
N ALA A 127 26.48 10.99 -2.31
CA ALA A 127 27.51 10.37 -3.15
C ALA A 127 28.66 11.32 -3.49
N ASN A 128 28.41 12.64 -3.45
CA ASN A 128 29.35 13.69 -3.83
C ASN A 128 29.93 14.43 -2.61
N SER A 129 29.59 14.04 -1.37
CA SER A 129 29.98 14.79 -0.17
C SER A 129 31.43 14.57 0.28
N GLY A 130 32.18 13.63 -0.32
CA GLY A 130 33.61 13.46 -0.06
C GLY A 130 34.15 12.07 -0.40
N PRO A 131 35.48 11.86 -0.33
CA PRO A 131 36.12 10.58 -0.61
C PRO A 131 35.63 9.46 0.32
N GLY A 132 35.23 8.32 -0.23
CA GLY A 132 34.75 7.16 0.53
C GLY A 132 33.26 7.18 0.89
N ALA A 133 32.55 8.27 0.58
CA ALA A 133 31.11 8.40 0.77
C ALA A 133 30.32 7.46 -0.17
N GLU A 134 30.95 7.00 -1.24
CA GLU A 134 30.33 6.12 -2.21
C GLU A 134 29.94 4.76 -1.62
N HIS A 135 30.74 4.18 -0.70
CA HIS A 135 30.41 2.90 -0.07
C HIS A 135 29.13 2.95 0.81
N LEU A 136 28.78 4.13 1.31
CA LEU A 136 27.53 4.36 2.06
C LEU A 136 26.29 4.24 1.15
N LEU A 137 26.45 4.35 -0.17
CA LEU A 137 25.32 4.44 -1.11
C LEU A 137 24.56 3.12 -1.30
N VAL A 138 25.21 1.96 -1.12
CA VAL A 138 24.50 0.67 -1.14
C VAL A 138 23.55 0.57 0.06
N PHE A 139 24.01 1.01 1.23
CA PHE A 139 23.15 1.12 2.42
C PHE A 139 22.02 2.11 2.19
N ARG A 140 22.31 3.27 1.59
CA ARG A 140 21.27 4.27 1.33
C ARG A 140 20.22 3.79 0.32
N ALA A 141 20.63 3.15 -0.77
CA ALA A 141 19.73 2.62 -1.78
C ALA A 141 18.81 1.50 -1.23
N LEU A 142 19.32 0.64 -0.35
CA LEU A 142 18.58 -0.50 0.21
C LEU A 142 17.80 -0.17 1.48
N ILE A 143 18.18 0.89 2.22
CA ILE A 143 17.63 1.19 3.54
C ILE A 143 16.95 2.56 3.55
N SER A 144 17.65 3.64 3.16
CA SER A 144 17.08 5.00 3.20
C SER A 144 15.97 5.16 2.16
N THR A 145 16.14 4.73 0.91
CA THR A 145 15.10 4.88 -0.12
C THR A 145 13.76 4.22 0.25
N PRO A 146 13.71 2.94 0.71
CA PRO A 146 12.47 2.36 1.22
C PRO A 146 11.93 3.06 2.48
N ALA A 147 12.82 3.60 3.32
CA ALA A 147 12.43 4.33 4.52
C ALA A 147 11.72 5.65 4.19
N HIS A 148 12.27 6.49 3.30
CA HIS A 148 11.62 7.73 2.86
C HIS A 148 10.22 7.48 2.29
N ILE A 149 10.08 6.47 1.43
CA ILE A 149 8.77 6.06 0.89
C ILE A 149 7.81 5.69 2.04
N SER A 150 8.31 4.94 3.03
CA SER A 150 7.50 4.45 4.14
C SER A 150 7.07 5.56 5.11
N PHE A 151 7.92 6.55 5.39
CA PHE A 151 7.57 7.67 6.27
C PHE A 151 6.43 8.49 5.69
N SER A 152 6.53 8.85 4.41
CA SER A 152 5.57 9.76 3.79
C SER A 152 4.26 9.08 3.38
N ALA A 153 4.19 7.74 3.34
CA ALA A 153 2.99 7.00 2.97
C ALA A 153 1.73 7.41 3.77
N LEU A 154 1.88 7.63 5.09
CA LEU A 154 0.80 8.11 5.97
C LEU A 154 0.35 9.54 5.63
N VAL A 155 1.28 10.38 5.19
CA VAL A 155 0.98 11.77 4.80
C VAL A 155 0.12 11.78 3.54
N GLY A 156 0.43 10.93 2.56
CA GLY A 156 -0.37 10.78 1.34
C GLY A 156 -1.79 10.30 1.62
N TYR A 157 -1.94 9.30 2.51
CA TYR A 157 -3.25 8.86 3.01
C TYR A 157 -4.05 10.02 3.63
N ALA A 158 -3.45 10.74 4.59
CA ALA A 158 -4.14 11.82 5.28
C ALA A 158 -4.46 13.01 4.36
N TRP A 159 -3.58 13.31 3.40
CA TRP A 159 -3.78 14.34 2.40
C TRP A 159 -5.00 14.06 1.53
N TYR A 160 -5.10 12.85 0.98
CA TYR A 160 -6.28 12.46 0.19
C TYR A 160 -7.56 12.60 1.01
N ARG A 161 -7.58 12.05 2.22
CA ARG A 161 -8.72 12.13 3.16
C ARG A 161 -9.14 13.58 3.43
N ASN A 162 -8.18 14.50 3.59
CA ASN A 162 -8.47 15.92 3.77
C ASN A 162 -9.07 16.57 2.51
N LYS A 163 -8.46 16.33 1.34
CA LYS A 163 -8.82 17.02 0.10
C LYS A 163 -10.04 16.47 -0.61
N ASN A 164 -10.31 15.18 -0.46
CA ASN A 164 -11.32 14.46 -1.23
C ASN A 164 -12.46 13.91 -0.35
N GLU A 165 -12.26 13.77 0.96
CA GLU A 165 -13.29 13.25 1.88
C GLU A 165 -13.66 14.22 3.01
N ASN A 166 -13.29 15.50 2.88
CA ASN A 166 -13.60 16.57 3.84
C ASN A 166 -13.13 16.31 5.28
N ARG A 167 -12.09 15.47 5.49
CA ARG A 167 -11.49 15.29 6.82
C ARG A 167 -10.75 16.57 7.25
N PRO A 168 -10.72 16.89 8.56
CA PRO A 168 -10.11 18.14 9.03
C PRO A 168 -8.61 18.18 8.71
N PHE A 169 -8.06 19.38 8.46
CA PHE A 169 -6.62 19.52 8.15
C PHE A 169 -5.70 19.02 9.28
N SER A 170 -6.21 18.91 10.51
CA SER A 170 -5.51 18.29 11.64
C SER A 170 -5.09 16.83 11.38
N THR A 171 -5.76 16.11 10.47
CA THR A 171 -5.35 14.75 10.08
C THR A 171 -4.02 14.78 9.35
N VAL A 172 -3.84 15.71 8.41
CA VAL A 172 -2.60 15.94 7.66
C VAL A 172 -1.48 16.37 8.60
N VAL A 173 -1.77 17.31 9.51
CA VAL A 173 -0.80 17.77 10.52
C VAL A 173 -0.34 16.62 11.42
N SER A 174 -1.27 15.78 11.87
CA SER A 174 -0.94 14.62 12.72
C SER A 174 -0.09 13.58 11.97
N ALA A 175 -0.44 13.30 10.71
CA ALA A 175 0.34 12.39 9.86
C ALA A 175 1.73 12.95 9.53
N PHE A 176 1.84 14.26 9.29
CA PHE A 176 3.10 14.96 9.06
C PHE A 176 4.04 14.84 10.27
N PHE A 177 3.59 15.21 11.47
CA PHE A 177 4.44 15.13 12.66
C PHE A 177 4.84 13.69 12.98
N LEU A 178 3.97 12.73 12.70
CA LEU A 178 4.30 11.34 12.83
C LEU A 178 5.37 10.90 11.81
N ALA A 179 5.23 11.26 10.54
CA ALA A 179 6.22 10.97 9.51
C ALA A 179 7.58 11.61 9.86
N ALA A 180 7.58 12.86 10.30
CA ALA A 180 8.77 13.58 10.74
C ALA A 180 9.43 12.91 11.95
N LEU A 181 8.64 12.44 12.92
CA LEU A 181 9.16 11.67 14.07
C LEU A 181 9.78 10.35 13.62
N LEU A 182 9.11 9.58 12.76
CA LEU A 182 9.64 8.31 12.25
C LEU A 182 10.94 8.52 11.47
N HIS A 183 10.99 9.57 10.65
CA HIS A 183 12.19 9.97 9.93
C HIS A 183 13.31 10.36 10.90
N GLY A 184 13.02 11.20 11.90
CA GLY A 184 14.01 11.58 12.91
C GLY A 184 14.57 10.39 13.71
N ILE A 185 13.74 9.37 14.01
CA ILE A 185 14.20 8.11 14.63
C ILE A 185 15.20 7.40 13.71
N PHE A 186 14.88 7.31 12.42
CA PHE A 186 15.75 6.66 11.44
C PHE A 186 17.13 7.30 11.38
N ASP A 187 17.18 8.62 11.28
CA ASP A 187 18.44 9.35 11.22
C ASP A 187 19.19 9.29 12.55
N ALA A 188 18.50 9.38 13.69
CA ALA A 188 19.13 9.18 15.01
C ALA A 188 19.80 7.79 15.12
N LEU A 189 19.15 6.74 14.61
CA LEU A 189 19.74 5.39 14.54
C LEU A 189 20.90 5.33 13.56
N ALA A 190 20.82 6.03 12.42
CA ALA A 190 21.88 6.08 11.43
C ALA A 190 23.13 6.82 11.93
N PHE A 191 22.95 7.94 12.64
CA PHE A 191 24.02 8.73 13.23
C PHE A 191 24.67 8.04 14.43
N SER A 192 23.94 7.18 15.14
CA SER A 192 24.49 6.43 16.26
C SER A 192 25.35 5.24 15.82
N THR A 193 26.63 5.23 16.22
CA THR A 193 27.52 4.08 16.02
C THR A 193 27.02 2.82 16.74
N TYR A 194 26.39 2.98 17.91
CA TYR A 194 25.94 1.85 18.74
C TYR A 194 24.62 1.26 18.28
N PHE A 195 23.69 2.07 17.76
CA PHE A 195 22.33 1.61 17.45
C PHE A 195 22.07 1.35 15.96
N ARG A 196 23.04 1.61 15.08
CA ARG A 196 22.90 1.42 13.62
C ARG A 196 22.41 0.03 13.20
N PHE A 197 22.73 -1.02 13.96
CA PHE A 197 22.28 -2.39 13.68
C PHE A 197 20.74 -2.55 13.75
N LEU A 198 20.04 -1.64 14.46
CA LEU A 198 18.58 -1.64 14.57
C LEU A 198 17.88 -1.14 13.29
N LEU A 199 18.58 -0.51 12.35
CA LEU A 199 17.99 0.06 11.14
C LEU A 199 17.21 -0.96 10.31
N PHE A 200 17.69 -2.21 10.19
CA PHE A 200 16.96 -3.25 9.44
C PHE A 200 15.67 -3.67 10.13
N PHE A 201 15.69 -3.78 11.47
CA PHE A 201 14.50 -4.09 12.25
C PHE A 201 13.50 -2.93 12.20
N TYR A 202 13.99 -1.70 12.31
CA TYR A 202 13.19 -0.50 12.18
C TYR A 202 12.57 -0.36 10.78
N LEU A 203 13.35 -0.57 9.72
CA LEU A 203 12.90 -0.60 8.33
C LEU A 203 11.79 -1.64 8.14
N TRP A 204 11.94 -2.84 8.71
CA TRP A 204 10.90 -3.86 8.67
C TRP A 204 9.61 -3.37 9.34
N ILE A 205 9.68 -2.71 10.49
CA ILE A 205 8.51 -2.14 11.18
C ILE A 205 7.79 -1.11 10.31
N ILE A 206 8.50 -0.12 9.75
CA ILE A 206 7.89 0.97 8.97
C ILE A 206 7.35 0.50 7.62
N ILE A 207 8.00 -0.46 6.96
CA ILE A 207 7.46 -1.09 5.75
C ILE A 207 6.17 -1.83 6.08
N ARG A 208 6.12 -2.57 7.20
CA ARG A 208 4.91 -3.27 7.63
C ARG A 208 3.77 -2.31 7.96
N LEU A 209 4.06 -1.15 8.53
CA LEU A 209 3.09 -0.08 8.74
C LEU A 209 2.55 0.45 7.40
N SER A 210 3.44 0.81 6.48
CA SER A 210 3.07 1.34 5.16
C SER A 210 2.22 0.36 4.36
N LEU A 211 2.59 -0.92 4.38
CA LEU A 211 1.77 -1.98 3.81
C LEU A 211 0.38 -2.03 4.44
N LYS A 212 0.25 -1.95 5.77
CA LYS A 212 -1.07 -1.92 6.41
C LYS A 212 -1.90 -0.71 5.97
N VAL A 213 -1.28 0.47 5.78
CA VAL A 213 -1.95 1.68 5.26
C VAL A 213 -2.46 1.43 3.84
N ILE A 214 -1.65 0.85 2.95
CA ILE A 214 -2.04 0.52 1.58
C ILE A 214 -3.18 -0.52 1.58
N GLN A 215 -3.10 -1.53 2.44
CA GLN A 215 -4.14 -2.55 2.58
C GLN A 215 -5.47 -1.94 3.01
N TYR A 216 -5.42 -1.06 4.02
CA TYR A 216 -6.57 -0.33 4.51
C TYR A 216 -7.16 0.56 3.41
N SER A 217 -6.32 1.27 2.66
CA SER A 217 -6.74 2.15 1.55
C SER A 217 -7.50 1.38 0.47
N ASN A 218 -7.00 0.20 0.08
CA ASN A 218 -7.67 -0.69 -0.88
C ASN A 218 -9.02 -1.22 -0.38
N VAL A 219 -9.16 -1.49 0.93
CA VAL A 219 -10.44 -1.91 1.50
C VAL A 219 -11.49 -0.79 1.38
N MET A 220 -11.05 0.46 1.43
CA MET A 220 -11.88 1.67 1.35
C MET A 220 -12.08 2.20 -0.08
N SER A 221 -11.56 1.50 -1.11
CA SER A 221 -11.67 1.93 -2.50
C SER A 221 -13.13 2.15 -2.91
N PRO A 222 -13.49 3.31 -3.50
CA PRO A 222 -14.82 3.55 -4.05
C PRO A 222 -15.06 2.76 -5.34
N PHE A 223 -14.01 2.27 -6.00
CA PHE A 223 -14.08 1.50 -7.25
C PHE A 223 -14.25 -0.01 -7.03
N LYS A 224 -14.38 -0.43 -5.76
CA LYS A 224 -14.67 -1.82 -5.41
C LYS A 224 -16.12 -2.17 -5.75
N PRO A 225 -16.37 -3.05 -6.74
CA PRO A 225 -17.72 -3.53 -7.00
C PRO A 225 -18.21 -4.40 -5.85
N LYS A 226 -19.51 -4.58 -5.71
CA LYS A 226 -20.03 -5.60 -4.79
C LYS A 226 -20.05 -6.98 -5.45
N LEU A 227 -19.97 -8.03 -4.64
CA LEU A 227 -19.93 -9.39 -5.17
C LEU A 227 -21.31 -9.79 -5.75
N ASP A 228 -22.40 -9.36 -5.11
CA ASP A 228 -23.77 -9.55 -5.60
C ASP A 228 -24.01 -8.86 -6.95
N GLU A 229 -23.51 -7.65 -7.15
CA GLU A 229 -23.59 -6.91 -8.42
C GLU A 229 -22.94 -7.70 -9.57
N LEU A 230 -21.79 -8.33 -9.31
CA LEU A 230 -21.09 -9.15 -10.31
C LEU A 230 -21.75 -10.53 -10.56
N LEU A 231 -22.62 -10.97 -9.64
CA LEU A 231 -23.33 -12.24 -9.70
C LEU A 231 -24.84 -12.06 -10.00
N SER A 232 -25.29 -10.84 -10.30
CA SER A 232 -26.70 -10.54 -10.59
C SER A 232 -26.95 -10.19 -12.06
N LEU A 233 -25.92 -9.78 -12.81
CA LEU A 233 -26.00 -9.52 -14.25
C LEU A 233 -25.46 -10.74 -15.02
N PRO A 234 -26.29 -11.75 -15.35
CA PRO A 234 -25.84 -12.83 -16.22
C PRO A 234 -25.47 -12.23 -17.59
N GLU A 235 -24.39 -12.73 -18.18
CA GLU A 235 -24.21 -12.53 -19.62
C GLU A 235 -25.41 -13.17 -20.34
N GLN A 236 -25.88 -12.55 -21.43
CA GLN A 236 -26.84 -13.14 -22.36
C GLN A 236 -26.20 -14.29 -23.18
N LYS A 237 -25.37 -15.13 -22.56
CA LYS A 237 -24.82 -16.35 -23.14
C LYS A 237 -25.70 -17.54 -22.73
N PRO A 238 -25.92 -18.52 -23.61
CA PRO A 238 -26.72 -19.69 -23.30
C PRO A 238 -26.13 -20.46 -22.12
N ALA A 239 -27.00 -21.02 -21.28
CA ALA A 239 -26.62 -21.80 -20.12
C ALA A 239 -25.71 -22.98 -20.52
N GLU A 240 -24.58 -23.16 -19.83
CA GLU A 240 -23.64 -24.24 -20.13
C GLU A 240 -24.04 -25.53 -19.40
N GLU A 241 -24.01 -26.66 -20.10
CA GLU A 241 -24.18 -27.98 -19.48
C GLU A 241 -22.94 -28.31 -18.64
N ARG A 242 -23.07 -28.18 -17.32
CA ARG A 242 -22.02 -28.54 -16.35
C ARG A 242 -22.65 -29.20 -15.13
N GLU A 243 -21.99 -30.24 -14.62
CA GLU A 243 -22.40 -30.89 -13.38
C GLU A 243 -22.11 -29.98 -12.17
N CYS A 244 -23.12 -29.78 -11.32
CA CYS A 244 -22.94 -29.04 -10.08
C CYS A 244 -22.06 -29.83 -9.08
N PRO A 245 -20.95 -29.27 -8.57
CA PRO A 245 -20.07 -29.99 -7.64
C PRO A 245 -20.76 -30.32 -6.30
N TYR A 246 -21.83 -29.60 -5.94
CA TYR A 246 -22.59 -29.83 -4.71
C TYR A 246 -23.73 -30.84 -4.90
N CYS A 247 -24.76 -30.50 -5.71
CA CYS A 247 -25.98 -31.31 -5.84
C CYS A 247 -25.95 -32.30 -7.01
N LYS A 248 -24.86 -32.34 -7.80
CA LYS A 248 -24.68 -33.27 -8.95
C LYS A 248 -25.70 -33.10 -10.09
N SER A 249 -26.51 -32.05 -10.05
CA SER A 249 -27.43 -31.68 -11.14
C SER A 249 -26.66 -31.32 -12.41
N THR A 250 -26.99 -31.98 -13.51
CA THR A 250 -26.46 -31.74 -14.88
C THR A 250 -27.26 -30.71 -15.67
N ALA A 251 -28.35 -30.18 -15.10
CA ALA A 251 -29.17 -29.16 -15.74
C ALA A 251 -28.32 -27.93 -16.15
N PRO A 252 -28.66 -27.22 -17.24
CA PRO A 252 -27.91 -26.05 -17.70
C PRO A 252 -27.70 -25.02 -16.59
N LYS A 253 -26.51 -24.42 -16.53
CA LYS A 253 -26.12 -23.47 -15.47
C LYS A 253 -26.02 -22.05 -16.02
N MET A 254 -26.56 -21.10 -15.26
CA MET A 254 -26.43 -19.68 -15.57
C MET A 254 -24.98 -19.25 -15.36
N LYS A 255 -24.35 -18.68 -16.38
CA LYS A 255 -22.94 -18.27 -16.37
C LYS A 255 -22.80 -16.77 -16.06
N PHE A 256 -21.87 -16.46 -15.17
CA PHE A 256 -21.44 -15.11 -14.83
C PHE A 256 -19.96 -15.00 -15.20
N GLU A 257 -19.65 -14.19 -16.21
CA GLU A 257 -18.30 -13.96 -16.67
C GLU A 257 -18.01 -12.46 -16.63
N ASN A 258 -16.96 -12.08 -15.92
CA ASN A 258 -16.51 -10.70 -15.83
C ASN A 258 -14.98 -10.65 -15.90
N THR A 259 -14.42 -9.44 -15.92
CA THR A 259 -12.97 -9.22 -16.01
C THR A 259 -12.19 -9.87 -14.86
N PHE A 260 -12.83 -10.16 -13.73
CA PHE A 260 -12.20 -10.68 -12.51
C PHE A 260 -12.26 -12.22 -12.43
N PHE A 261 -13.41 -12.82 -12.71
CA PHE A 261 -13.64 -14.25 -12.59
C PHE A 261 -14.83 -14.75 -13.44
N THR A 262 -14.91 -16.08 -13.53
CA THR A 262 -16.06 -16.81 -14.10
C THR A 262 -16.68 -17.66 -13.02
N ALA A 263 -17.99 -17.57 -12.85
CA ALA A 263 -18.78 -18.38 -11.92
C ALA A 263 -20.07 -18.86 -12.61
N TYR A 264 -20.70 -19.87 -12.02
CA TYR A 264 -21.94 -20.47 -12.51
C TYR A 264 -22.92 -20.57 -11.35
N ARG A 265 -24.22 -20.40 -11.61
CA ARG A 265 -25.29 -20.63 -10.62
C ARG A 265 -26.08 -21.88 -10.98
N CYS A 266 -26.34 -22.70 -9.97
CA CYS A 266 -27.18 -23.89 -10.08
C CYS A 266 -28.59 -23.61 -9.55
N ASP A 267 -29.59 -23.61 -10.42
CA ASP A 267 -30.98 -23.37 -10.02
C ASP A 267 -31.56 -24.49 -9.15
N SER A 268 -31.04 -25.72 -9.26
CA SER A 268 -31.49 -26.86 -8.45
C SER A 268 -31.16 -26.73 -6.95
N CYS A 269 -30.09 -26.03 -6.59
CA CYS A 269 -29.65 -25.92 -5.19
C CYS A 269 -29.33 -24.49 -4.72
N GLY A 270 -29.39 -23.49 -5.61
CA GLY A 270 -29.07 -22.09 -5.31
C GLY A 270 -27.58 -21.78 -5.14
N TYR A 271 -26.69 -22.78 -5.14
CA TYR A 271 -25.26 -22.56 -5.01
C TYR A 271 -24.65 -22.00 -6.30
N HIS A 272 -23.66 -21.14 -6.10
CA HIS A 272 -22.72 -20.74 -7.12
C HIS A 272 -21.53 -21.70 -7.10
N PHE A 273 -20.87 -21.90 -8.23
CA PHE A 273 -19.63 -22.65 -8.30
C PHE A 273 -18.69 -22.07 -9.36
N SER A 274 -17.41 -22.29 -9.16
CA SER A 274 -16.33 -21.69 -9.94
C SER A 274 -15.08 -22.56 -9.81
N SER A 275 -14.12 -22.42 -10.72
CA SER A 275 -12.82 -23.06 -10.54
C SER A 275 -12.17 -22.60 -9.23
N VAL A 276 -11.41 -23.48 -8.59
CA VAL A 276 -10.69 -23.16 -7.33
C VAL A 276 -9.76 -21.96 -7.52
N ARG A 277 -9.17 -21.81 -8.71
CA ARG A 277 -8.36 -20.64 -9.08
C ARG A 277 -9.17 -19.35 -9.10
N ASN A 278 -10.40 -19.36 -9.61
CA ASN A 278 -11.28 -18.20 -9.60
C ASN A 278 -11.82 -17.91 -8.18
N LEU A 279 -12.09 -18.93 -7.35
CA LEU A 279 -12.39 -18.73 -5.93
C LEU A 279 -11.24 -18.01 -5.22
N GLN A 280 -10.00 -18.40 -5.50
CA GLN A 280 -8.80 -17.71 -5.00
C GLN A 280 -8.76 -16.25 -5.44
N LYS A 281 -9.10 -15.95 -6.70
CA LYS A 281 -9.17 -14.57 -7.21
C LYS A 281 -10.23 -13.76 -6.47
N ILE A 282 -11.44 -14.32 -6.26
CA ILE A 282 -12.54 -13.64 -5.56
C ILE A 282 -12.06 -13.14 -4.18
N PHE A 283 -11.58 -14.03 -3.31
CA PHE A 283 -11.12 -13.59 -1.99
C PHE A 283 -9.89 -12.67 -2.05
N ARG A 284 -8.98 -12.86 -3.00
CA ARG A 284 -7.81 -11.98 -3.15
C ARG A 284 -8.20 -10.58 -3.58
N TYR A 285 -9.25 -10.47 -4.39
CA TYR A 285 -9.78 -9.20 -4.90
C TYR A 285 -10.60 -8.50 -3.82
N PHE A 286 -11.61 -9.17 -3.24
CA PHE A 286 -12.55 -8.54 -2.32
C PHE A 286 -12.11 -8.48 -0.85
N ALA A 287 -11.12 -9.27 -0.45
CA ALA A 287 -10.49 -9.22 0.87
C ALA A 287 -8.97 -9.25 0.68
N PRO A 288 -8.36 -8.14 0.18
CA PRO A 288 -6.96 -8.10 -0.17
C PRO A 288 -6.08 -8.15 1.08
N GLU A 289 -5.85 -9.35 1.60
CA GLU A 289 -4.85 -9.61 2.62
C GLU A 289 -3.51 -9.99 1.98
N TYR A 290 -2.40 -9.46 2.49
CA TYR A 290 -1.06 -9.88 2.06
C TYR A 290 -0.67 -11.30 2.49
N LYS A 291 -1.52 -11.98 3.27
CA LYS A 291 -1.25 -13.35 3.74
C LYS A 291 -1.54 -14.36 2.63
N ARG A 292 -0.74 -15.43 2.58
CA ARG A 292 -0.93 -16.53 1.61
C ARG A 292 -2.32 -17.14 1.80
N PHE A 293 -3.11 -17.13 0.72
CA PHE A 293 -4.43 -17.74 0.63
C PHE A 293 -4.46 -19.19 1.14
N SER A 294 -3.39 -19.96 0.87
CA SER A 294 -3.29 -21.36 1.31
C SER A 294 -3.34 -21.55 2.83
N ARG A 295 -2.95 -20.55 3.63
CA ARG A 295 -3.04 -20.60 5.10
C ARG A 295 -4.46 -20.38 5.64
N LYS A 296 -5.41 -20.08 4.77
CA LYS A 296 -6.82 -19.78 5.10
C LYS A 296 -7.78 -20.89 4.69
N ILE A 297 -7.22 -21.96 4.13
CA ILE A 297 -7.93 -23.18 3.76
C ILE A 297 -7.88 -24.12 4.95
N PHE A 298 -9.03 -24.64 5.38
CA PHE A 298 -9.13 -25.59 6.47
C PHE A 298 -10.21 -26.64 6.19
N PRO A 299 -10.08 -27.87 6.71
CA PRO A 299 -11.08 -28.91 6.51
C PRO A 299 -12.38 -28.60 7.26
N VAL A 300 -13.52 -28.86 6.62
CA VAL A 300 -14.88 -28.69 7.15
C VAL A 300 -15.73 -29.89 6.74
N THR A 301 -16.61 -30.36 7.62
CA THR A 301 -17.60 -31.39 7.30
C THR A 301 -18.94 -30.73 7.00
N LEU A 302 -19.50 -30.97 5.82
CA LEU A 302 -20.79 -30.45 5.38
C LEU A 302 -21.66 -31.62 4.91
N SER A 303 -22.86 -31.77 5.49
CA SER A 303 -23.79 -32.87 5.18
C SER A 303 -23.15 -34.27 5.19
N GLY A 304 -22.26 -34.52 6.15
CA GLY A 304 -21.55 -35.80 6.31
C GLY A 304 -20.36 -36.03 5.36
N LYS A 305 -20.07 -35.10 4.44
CA LYS A 305 -18.91 -35.15 3.55
C LYS A 305 -17.82 -34.16 3.98
N ARG A 306 -16.56 -34.52 3.77
CA ARG A 306 -15.41 -33.66 4.05
C ARG A 306 -15.11 -32.76 2.85
N TYR A 307 -14.96 -31.47 3.12
CA TYR A 307 -14.54 -30.44 2.17
C TYR A 307 -13.38 -29.65 2.74
N LEU A 308 -12.63 -28.98 1.87
CA LEU A 308 -11.78 -27.87 2.24
C LEU A 308 -12.60 -26.59 2.10
N SER A 309 -12.47 -25.68 3.07
CA SER A 309 -13.16 -24.40 3.05
C SER A 309 -12.20 -23.23 3.05
N VAL A 310 -12.52 -22.23 2.22
CA VAL A 310 -11.87 -20.91 2.28
C VAL A 310 -12.71 -20.02 3.18
N TYR A 311 -12.12 -19.58 4.28
CA TYR A 311 -12.76 -18.70 5.24
C TYR A 311 -14.12 -19.20 5.78
N GLY A 312 -14.48 -20.47 5.62
CA GLY A 312 -15.77 -21.01 6.06
C GLY A 312 -16.96 -20.69 5.15
N SER A 313 -16.72 -20.17 3.93
CA SER A 313 -17.80 -19.64 3.05
C SER A 313 -17.77 -20.16 1.61
N ALA A 314 -16.61 -20.64 1.15
CA ALA A 314 -16.49 -21.38 -0.10
C ALA A 314 -15.90 -22.76 0.16
N PHE A 315 -16.32 -23.77 -0.59
CA PHE A 315 -16.04 -25.18 -0.31
C PHE A 315 -15.59 -25.91 -1.57
N PHE A 316 -14.64 -26.83 -1.44
CA PHE A 316 -14.17 -27.67 -2.54
C PHE A 316 -13.59 -28.98 -1.99
N GLU A 317 -13.63 -30.03 -2.80
CA GLU A 317 -12.99 -31.31 -2.46
C GLU A 317 -11.49 -31.23 -2.76
N GLU A 318 -10.68 -32.02 -2.04
CA GLU A 318 -9.24 -32.08 -2.30
C GLU A 318 -8.98 -32.66 -3.69
N GLY A 319 -8.19 -31.95 -4.51
CA GLY A 319 -7.93 -32.31 -5.91
C GLY A 319 -9.03 -31.92 -6.90
N SER A 320 -10.16 -31.36 -6.45
CA SER A 320 -11.22 -30.88 -7.36
C SER A 320 -10.79 -29.61 -8.09
N GLU A 321 -11.14 -29.51 -9.38
CA GLU A 321 -10.97 -28.29 -10.17
C GLU A 321 -11.98 -27.20 -9.77
N TYR A 322 -13.17 -27.59 -9.28
CA TYR A 322 -14.27 -26.69 -8.95
C TYR A 322 -14.61 -26.69 -7.46
N GLY A 323 -15.00 -25.52 -6.96
CA GLY A 323 -15.62 -25.36 -5.65
C GLY A 323 -16.94 -24.62 -5.75
N PHE A 324 -17.73 -24.68 -4.69
CA PHE A 324 -19.05 -24.08 -4.59
C PHE A 324 -19.18 -23.14 -3.39
N PHE A 325 -20.12 -22.21 -3.45
CA PHE A 325 -20.36 -21.19 -2.44
C PHE A 325 -21.74 -20.57 -2.61
N LYS A 326 -22.27 -19.89 -1.59
CA LYS A 326 -23.40 -18.97 -1.76
C LYS A 326 -22.87 -17.54 -1.82
N ALA A 327 -23.38 -16.74 -2.75
CA ALA A 327 -22.95 -15.36 -2.94
C ALA A 327 -23.08 -14.55 -1.64
N GLU A 328 -24.24 -14.63 -0.99
CA GLU A 328 -24.54 -13.93 0.27
C GLU A 328 -23.60 -14.34 1.42
N GLU A 329 -23.31 -15.64 1.56
CA GLU A 329 -22.42 -16.15 2.62
C GLU A 329 -20.97 -15.69 2.40
N VAL A 330 -20.50 -15.71 1.15
CA VAL A 330 -19.16 -15.21 0.79
C VAL A 330 -19.10 -13.70 0.98
N GLU A 331 -20.11 -12.96 0.55
CA GLU A 331 -20.16 -11.50 0.71
C GLU A 331 -20.16 -11.09 2.19
N ALA A 332 -21.01 -11.71 3.02
CA ALA A 332 -21.01 -11.49 4.46
C ALA A 332 -19.63 -11.79 5.07
N ARG A 333 -18.98 -12.86 4.62
CA ARG A 333 -17.64 -13.21 5.09
C ARG A 333 -16.58 -12.20 4.64
N LEU A 334 -16.63 -11.74 3.40
CA LEU A 334 -15.74 -10.70 2.87
C LEU A 334 -15.91 -9.39 3.64
N LYS A 335 -17.15 -9.00 3.95
CA LYS A 335 -17.46 -7.83 4.77
C LYS A 335 -16.81 -7.94 6.16
N LEU A 336 -17.00 -9.06 6.85
CA LEU A 336 -16.36 -9.32 8.15
C LEU A 336 -14.82 -9.29 8.07
N LEU A 337 -14.22 -9.83 7.01
CA LEU A 337 -12.77 -9.79 6.81
C LEU A 337 -12.27 -8.35 6.61
N ASN A 338 -13.00 -7.55 5.85
CA ASN A 338 -12.69 -6.14 5.63
C ASN A 338 -12.83 -5.32 6.93
N GLU A 339 -13.93 -5.47 7.65
CA GLU A 339 -14.14 -4.86 8.97
C GLU A 339 -13.05 -5.28 9.96
N SER A 340 -12.69 -6.56 9.99
CA SER A 340 -11.59 -7.04 10.82
C SER A 340 -10.25 -6.41 10.42
N THR A 341 -10.00 -6.19 9.12
CA THR A 341 -8.78 -5.54 8.63
C THR A 341 -8.72 -4.09 9.08
N VAL A 342 -9.84 -3.38 9.02
CA VAL A 342 -10.00 -2.01 9.54
C VAL A 342 -9.75 -1.97 11.06
N ASP A 343 -10.34 -2.89 11.81
CA ASP A 343 -10.17 -3.00 13.27
C ASP A 343 -8.75 -3.37 13.66
N LEU A 344 -8.14 -4.33 12.96
CA LEU A 344 -6.75 -4.72 13.17
C LEU A 344 -5.81 -3.54 12.84
N PHE A 345 -6.10 -2.77 11.80
CA PHE A 345 -5.33 -1.57 11.49
C PHE A 345 -5.39 -0.58 12.66
N ARG A 346 -6.57 -0.32 13.23
CA ARG A 346 -6.73 0.52 14.43
C ARG A 346 -5.99 -0.01 15.67
N LYS A 347 -5.97 -1.34 15.87
CA LYS A 347 -5.46 -1.98 17.11
C LYS A 347 -3.97 -2.34 17.09
N THR A 348 -3.38 -2.59 15.91
CA THR A 348 -2.05 -3.25 15.80
C THR A 348 -0.95 -2.37 15.21
N THR A 349 -1.24 -1.11 14.95
CA THR A 349 -0.24 -0.09 14.69
C THR A 349 0.43 0.28 16.02
N PHE A 350 1.76 0.31 16.07
CA PHE A 350 2.54 0.72 17.25
C PHE A 350 2.39 2.21 17.59
N LEU A 351 1.54 2.92 16.86
CA LEU A 351 1.19 4.31 17.07
C LEU A 351 0.16 4.41 18.19
N PRO A 352 0.18 5.48 19.00
CA PRO A 352 -0.85 5.68 20.03
C PRO A 352 -2.24 5.65 19.41
N GLY A 353 -3.18 4.91 20.00
CA GLY A 353 -4.54 4.76 19.48
C GLY A 353 -5.23 6.10 19.20
N ALA A 354 -5.00 7.11 20.04
CA ALA A 354 -5.53 8.47 19.85
C ALA A 354 -4.97 9.19 18.61
N LEU A 355 -3.70 8.95 18.26
CA LEU A 355 -3.05 9.54 17.09
C LEU A 355 -3.56 8.88 15.80
N LEU A 356 -3.72 7.56 15.82
CA LEU A 356 -4.32 6.81 14.73
C LEU A 356 -5.77 7.22 14.49
N VAL A 357 -6.57 7.31 15.55
CA VAL A 357 -7.96 7.77 15.46
C VAL A 357 -8.00 9.15 14.81
N ARG A 358 -7.12 10.10 15.18
CA ARG A 358 -7.07 11.41 14.54
C ARG A 358 -6.64 11.42 13.07
N ILE A 359 -5.87 10.44 12.62
CA ILE A 359 -5.42 10.34 11.22
C ILE A 359 -6.48 9.59 10.39
N ILE A 360 -7.09 8.57 10.97
CA ILE A 360 -7.99 7.62 10.30
C ILE A 360 -9.43 8.09 10.33
N ASP A 361 -9.94 8.47 11.51
CA ASP A 361 -11.30 8.95 11.76
C ASP A 361 -11.34 10.49 11.70
#